data_AF-A0A956CXC4-F1
#
_entry.id   AF-A0A956CXC4-F1
#
_cell.length_a   1.000
_cell.length_b   1.000
_cell.length_c   1.000
_cell.angle_alpha   90.00
_cell.angle_beta   90.00
_cell.angle_gamma   90.00
#
_symmetry.space_group_name_H-M   'P 1'
#
loop_
_entity.id
_entity.type
_entity.pdbx_description
1 polymer ?
#
loop_
_entity_poly.entity_id
_entity_poly.type
_entity_poly.pdbx_seq_one_letter_code
_entity_poly.pdbx_strand_id
1 'polypeptide(L)'
;MALTLSLALSACGGDASAEIENEPGDRPAQAASLATQSDLLEMSHLADIDHHGLFIDFGGPARAKYTVGNWGSGWGADGADGDVSFTYAGDTARVYFPVDASTELTLRLSVRPVGSHRMQVYMNGESIRGVVLEGDDQFRDYDVRIPAEHVRAGENYLLLRFGGTTVVDGANVAAAVGSIRVIEGAPDPNEDFAPPQWDTLVSAVELGGVERRALAFRAPTTLSWYLEVPAGGRLVFGLGAEGEGASMARVFVTPEGGERNEIFHARPGNAWNDQALSLNGYAGQVIRLELEVSGEGAGRVAWSTPSVMVEPPDVQERPEAARNVIVLLIDTLSAQRLRAYDPTSRVQTPNLDRFAQSGVVFEQAQSAENWTKPSCASVLTGLSPATHGAKTSEARLPDSAELVSEAFHDAGFATGSFIANGYVSDRFGFDQGWDSYNNFIRDGRSTEAEDVFAAAGDFIEQHSDDRFFVYVQTIDPHVPYDPPGSFLGMYDSESYSGRVQPRLTADLLEQAKRGRITFDQRDQTRLEALHDGEISYHDHHFGEFLARL
;
A
#
# COMPACT_ATOMS: atom_id res chain seq x y z
N MET A 1 2.68 -55.57 -32.19
CA MET A 1 1.87 -56.54 -31.42
C MET A 1 1.13 -55.73 -30.36
N ALA A 2 0.02 -55.14 -30.78
CA ALA A 2 -0.80 -54.21 -30.01
C ALA A 2 -2.01 -54.97 -29.48
N LEU A 3 -2.37 -54.75 -28.22
CA LEU A 3 -3.60 -55.26 -27.65
C LEU A 3 -4.48 -54.07 -27.27
N THR A 4 -5.44 -53.87 -28.14
CA THR A 4 -6.62 -53.02 -28.04
C THR A 4 -7.59 -53.62 -27.04
N LEU A 5 -8.17 -52.81 -26.15
CA LEU A 5 -9.50 -53.08 -25.60
C LEU A 5 -10.30 -51.76 -25.57
N SER A 6 -11.29 -51.69 -26.45
CA SER A 6 -12.36 -50.69 -26.48
C SER A 6 -13.35 -50.95 -25.35
N LEU A 7 -13.91 -49.89 -24.75
CA LEU A 7 -15.32 -49.87 -24.35
C LEU A 7 -15.84 -48.44 -24.08
N ALA A 8 -16.73 -48.04 -25.00
CA ALA A 8 -17.95 -47.24 -24.88
C ALA A 8 -17.98 -45.93 -24.06
N LEU A 9 -18.35 -44.86 -24.78
CA LEU A 9 -18.96 -43.65 -24.25
C LEU A 9 -20.20 -43.96 -23.41
N SER A 10 -20.35 -43.27 -22.28
CA SER A 10 -21.65 -42.79 -21.83
C SER A 10 -21.49 -41.33 -21.40
N ALA A 11 -22.15 -40.45 -22.15
CA ALA A 11 -22.33 -39.06 -21.76
C ALA A 11 -23.48 -39.00 -20.75
N CYS A 12 -23.20 -38.49 -19.55
CA CYS A 12 -24.20 -37.97 -18.63
C CYS A 12 -23.65 -36.69 -18.03
N GLY A 13 -24.30 -35.57 -18.33
CA GLY A 13 -24.16 -34.35 -17.55
C GLY A 13 -24.71 -34.57 -16.14
N GLY A 14 -24.10 -33.88 -15.20
CA GLY A 14 -24.55 -33.79 -13.82
C GLY A 14 -23.83 -32.61 -13.16
N ASP A 15 -24.61 -31.64 -12.73
CA ASP A 15 -24.18 -30.48 -11.95
C ASP A 15 -23.29 -30.92 -10.78
N ALA A 16 -22.08 -30.37 -10.72
CA ALA A 16 -21.21 -30.50 -9.57
C ALA A 16 -21.48 -29.35 -8.59
N SER A 17 -22.64 -29.36 -7.95
CA SER A 17 -22.83 -28.66 -6.68
C SER A 17 -22.14 -29.49 -5.60
N ALA A 18 -20.90 -29.13 -5.25
CA ALA A 18 -20.24 -29.70 -4.08
C ALA A 18 -20.92 -29.14 -2.82
N GLU A 19 -21.79 -29.94 -2.21
CA GLU A 19 -22.32 -29.65 -0.87
C GLU A 19 -21.16 -29.69 0.13
N ILE A 20 -20.87 -28.54 0.76
CA ILE A 20 -19.93 -28.42 1.88
C ILE A 20 -20.74 -28.63 3.16
N GLU A 21 -20.42 -29.69 3.92
CA GLU A 21 -21.04 -29.99 5.21
C GLU A 21 -20.70 -28.91 6.25
N ASN A 22 -21.72 -28.26 6.81
CA ASN A 22 -21.61 -27.37 7.97
C ASN A 22 -21.81 -28.20 9.25
N GLU A 23 -20.78 -28.32 10.10
CA GLU A 23 -20.97 -28.78 11.48
C GLU A 23 -21.10 -27.58 12.44
N PRO A 24 -22.17 -27.47 13.24
CA PRO A 24 -22.35 -26.39 14.20
C PRO A 24 -21.83 -26.78 15.60
N GLY A 25 -21.05 -25.90 16.23
CA GLY A 25 -20.82 -25.93 17.68
C GLY A 25 -19.39 -25.68 18.10
N ASP A 26 -19.22 -24.68 18.98
CA ASP A 26 -17.97 -24.16 19.52
C ASP A 26 -17.00 -23.64 18.45
N ARG A 27 -16.06 -22.74 18.81
CA ARG A 27 -14.95 -22.40 17.89
C ARG A 27 -14.49 -23.70 17.24
N PRO A 28 -14.48 -23.86 15.90
CA PRO A 28 -14.06 -25.11 15.32
C PRO A 28 -12.71 -25.43 15.96
N ALA A 29 -12.60 -26.57 16.65
CA ALA A 29 -11.39 -26.93 17.40
C ALA A 29 -10.13 -26.87 16.50
N GLN A 30 -10.34 -26.86 15.18
CA GLN A 30 -9.36 -26.64 14.13
C GLN A 30 -8.81 -25.21 14.03
N ALA A 31 -9.52 -24.15 14.45
CA ALA A 31 -9.06 -22.76 14.35
C ALA A 31 -8.15 -22.32 15.52
N ALA A 32 -8.27 -22.95 16.69
CA ALA A 32 -7.44 -22.62 17.86
C ALA A 32 -5.94 -22.90 17.64
N SER A 33 -5.60 -23.75 16.68
CA SER A 33 -4.23 -24.08 16.29
C SER A 33 -3.74 -23.34 15.05
N LEU A 34 -4.56 -22.51 14.40
CA LEU A 34 -4.16 -21.78 13.19
C LEU A 34 -3.47 -20.46 13.54
N ALA A 35 -2.54 -20.04 12.68
CA ALA A 35 -1.95 -18.71 12.72
C ALA A 35 -2.69 -17.79 11.74
N THR A 36 -2.91 -16.54 12.16
CA THR A 36 -3.48 -15.51 11.29
C THR A 36 -2.44 -15.08 10.26
N GLN A 37 -2.77 -15.25 8.98
CA GLN A 37 -1.97 -14.74 7.86
C GLN A 37 -2.44 -13.33 7.47
N SER A 38 -3.76 -13.12 7.41
CA SER A 38 -4.38 -11.83 7.11
C SER A 38 -5.57 -11.59 8.04
N ASP A 39 -5.53 -10.51 8.81
CA ASP A 39 -6.67 -10.06 9.62
C ASP A 39 -7.47 -9.01 8.85
N LEU A 40 -8.65 -9.38 8.33
CA LEU A 40 -9.47 -8.49 7.49
C LEU A 40 -10.12 -7.36 8.31
N LEU A 41 -10.23 -7.52 9.63
CA LEU A 41 -10.73 -6.48 10.50
C LEU A 41 -9.68 -5.38 10.72
N GLU A 42 -8.42 -5.75 10.93
CA GLU A 42 -7.30 -4.79 10.99
C GLU A 42 -7.00 -4.18 9.60
N MET A 43 -7.17 -4.97 8.54
CA MET A 43 -7.08 -4.52 7.14
C MET A 43 -8.34 -3.85 6.61
N SER A 44 -9.30 -3.47 7.47
CA SER A 44 -10.56 -2.86 7.00
C SER A 44 -10.33 -1.60 6.18
N HIS A 45 -9.24 -0.86 6.40
CA HIS A 45 -8.91 0.39 5.68
C HIS A 45 -8.49 0.12 4.23
N LEU A 46 -8.20 -1.14 3.92
CA LEU A 46 -7.91 -1.63 2.57
C LEU A 46 -9.14 -2.20 1.89
N ALA A 47 -10.27 -2.37 2.58
CA ALA A 47 -11.51 -2.89 2.01
C ALA A 47 -12.12 -1.89 1.03
N ASP A 48 -12.45 -2.31 -0.19
CA ASP A 48 -13.34 -1.55 -1.05
C ASP A 48 -14.77 -1.68 -0.50
N ILE A 49 -15.47 -0.55 -0.37
CA ILE A 49 -16.84 -0.52 0.13
C ILE A 49 -17.76 -0.27 -1.06
N ASP A 50 -18.49 -1.27 -1.49
CA ASP A 50 -19.61 -1.08 -2.42
C ASP A 50 -20.91 -0.95 -1.62
N HIS A 51 -21.57 0.21 -1.72
CA HIS A 51 -22.91 0.44 -1.19
C HIS A 51 -23.67 1.28 -2.20
N HIS A 52 -24.42 0.62 -3.09
CA HIS A 52 -25.00 1.25 -4.29
C HIS A 52 -23.91 1.84 -5.21
N GLY A 53 -22.81 1.10 -5.39
CA GLY A 53 -21.60 1.54 -6.09
C GLY A 53 -20.42 1.74 -5.14
N LEU A 54 -19.22 1.74 -5.69
CA LEU A 54 -17.97 1.92 -4.94
C LEU A 54 -17.99 3.30 -4.24
N PHE A 55 -17.98 3.28 -2.91
CA PHE A 55 -17.99 4.46 -2.07
C PHE A 55 -16.58 4.72 -1.52
N ILE A 56 -16.07 5.91 -1.81
CA ILE A 56 -14.77 6.39 -1.34
C ILE A 56 -15.02 7.53 -0.37
N ASP A 57 -14.82 7.26 0.91
CA ASP A 57 -14.88 8.24 1.99
C ASP A 57 -13.57 9.03 2.06
N PHE A 58 -13.63 10.34 1.75
CA PHE A 58 -12.49 11.25 1.85
C PHE A 58 -12.30 11.82 3.27
N GLY A 59 -13.15 11.46 4.22
CA GLY A 59 -12.96 11.70 5.64
C GLY A 59 -12.19 10.59 6.37
N GLY A 60 -12.14 9.38 5.79
CA GLY A 60 -11.49 8.22 6.39
C GLY A 60 -10.09 7.92 5.83
N PRO A 61 -9.27 7.13 6.55
CA PRO A 61 -7.95 6.68 6.08
C PRO A 61 -8.02 5.80 4.83
N ALA A 62 -9.19 5.18 4.56
CA ALA A 62 -9.42 4.34 3.39
C ALA A 62 -9.19 5.08 2.06
N ARG A 63 -9.27 6.43 2.03
CA ARG A 63 -8.97 7.21 0.82
C ARG A 63 -7.54 7.04 0.32
N ALA A 64 -6.60 6.70 1.20
CA ALA A 64 -5.16 6.71 0.89
C ALA A 64 -4.82 5.75 -0.26
N LYS A 65 -5.46 4.57 -0.31
CA LYS A 65 -5.24 3.57 -1.36
C LYS A 65 -5.70 4.04 -2.74
N TYR A 66 -6.72 4.92 -2.79
CA TYR A 66 -7.21 5.48 -4.06
C TYR A 66 -6.47 6.75 -4.49
N THR A 67 -5.59 7.30 -3.66
CA THR A 67 -4.92 8.59 -3.93
C THR A 67 -3.42 8.47 -4.10
N VAL A 68 -2.85 7.27 -3.87
CA VAL A 68 -1.41 6.97 -3.94
C VAL A 68 -0.61 7.89 -3.00
N GLY A 69 -1.16 8.11 -1.79
CA GLY A 69 -0.60 9.03 -0.80
C GLY A 69 -0.82 10.52 -1.14
N ASN A 70 -0.16 11.39 -0.37
CA ASN A 70 -0.34 12.85 -0.48
C ASN A 70 0.67 13.54 -1.42
N TRP A 71 1.66 12.82 -1.97
CA TRP A 71 2.73 13.46 -2.75
C TRP A 71 2.38 13.55 -4.24
N GLY A 72 2.13 14.76 -4.73
CA GLY A 72 1.86 15.01 -6.15
C GLY A 72 0.51 14.51 -6.67
N SER A 73 -0.35 13.96 -5.80
CA SER A 73 -1.72 13.55 -6.10
C SER A 73 -2.71 14.73 -6.09
N GLY A 74 -2.34 15.83 -5.45
CA GLY A 74 -3.14 17.06 -5.36
C GLY A 74 -4.07 17.12 -4.15
N TRP A 75 -4.00 16.14 -3.26
CA TRP A 75 -4.72 16.13 -1.98
C TRP A 75 -3.91 16.80 -0.86
N GLY A 76 -4.61 17.58 -0.05
CA GLY A 76 -4.06 18.35 1.07
C GLY A 76 -4.40 17.74 2.43
N ALA A 77 -4.60 18.63 3.41
CA ALA A 77 -4.96 18.25 4.78
C ALA A 77 -6.40 17.74 4.87
N ASP A 78 -6.63 16.87 5.85
CA ASP A 78 -7.96 16.43 6.25
C ASP A 78 -8.63 17.50 7.13
N GLY A 79 -9.95 17.54 7.11
CA GLY A 79 -10.75 18.46 7.90
C GLY A 79 -12.11 17.87 8.24
N ALA A 80 -12.85 18.55 9.12
CA ALA A 80 -14.21 18.17 9.49
C ALA A 80 -15.09 19.41 9.59
N ASP A 81 -16.35 19.27 9.19
CA ASP A 81 -17.40 20.28 9.35
C ASP A 81 -18.72 19.61 9.72
N GLY A 82 -19.13 19.80 10.98
CA GLY A 82 -20.24 19.04 11.56
C GLY A 82 -19.94 17.54 11.53
N ASP A 83 -20.83 16.79 10.89
CA ASP A 83 -20.72 15.34 10.74
C ASP A 83 -19.98 14.92 9.46
N VAL A 84 -19.52 15.87 8.63
CA VAL A 84 -18.80 15.60 7.38
C VAL A 84 -17.30 15.74 7.60
N SER A 85 -16.59 14.61 7.57
CA SER A 85 -15.14 14.58 7.42
C SER A 85 -14.78 14.66 5.93
N PHE A 86 -13.69 15.36 5.61
CA PHE A 86 -13.31 15.65 4.22
C PHE A 86 -11.81 15.79 4.05
N THR A 87 -11.35 15.80 2.80
CA THR A 87 -9.98 16.18 2.42
C THR A 87 -9.99 17.40 1.51
N TYR A 88 -9.08 18.34 1.74
CA TYR A 88 -8.87 19.45 0.82
C TYR A 88 -8.22 19.00 -0.50
N ALA A 89 -8.73 19.51 -1.62
CA ALA A 89 -8.14 19.36 -2.94
C ALA A 89 -7.42 20.65 -3.34
N GLY A 90 -6.23 20.51 -3.95
CA GLY A 90 -5.48 21.60 -4.55
C GLY A 90 -6.03 22.01 -5.93
N ASP A 91 -5.19 22.57 -6.78
CA ASP A 91 -5.55 22.94 -8.17
C ASP A 91 -5.86 21.72 -9.05
N THR A 92 -5.31 20.57 -8.68
CA THR A 92 -5.60 19.25 -9.23
C THR A 92 -5.83 18.26 -8.10
N ALA A 93 -6.57 17.19 -8.37
CA ALA A 93 -6.74 16.06 -7.45
C ALA A 93 -6.97 14.76 -8.24
N ARG A 94 -6.19 13.72 -7.94
CA ARG A 94 -6.24 12.42 -8.64
C ARG A 94 -6.79 11.31 -7.77
N VAL A 95 -7.64 10.48 -8.37
CA VAL A 95 -8.24 9.30 -7.73
C VAL A 95 -8.12 8.12 -8.67
N TYR A 96 -7.70 6.98 -8.15
CA TYR A 96 -7.53 5.72 -8.87
C TYR A 96 -8.54 4.73 -8.32
N PHE A 97 -9.25 4.00 -9.19
CA PHE A 97 -10.22 3.00 -8.76
C PHE A 97 -10.40 1.91 -9.82
N PRO A 98 -10.63 0.66 -9.41
CA PRO A 98 -10.93 -0.43 -10.33
C PRO A 98 -12.39 -0.37 -10.82
N VAL A 99 -12.64 -0.89 -12.02
CA VAL A 99 -13.98 -1.16 -12.56
C VAL A 99 -13.94 -2.54 -13.24
N ASP A 100 -14.95 -3.38 -13.00
CA ASP A 100 -14.96 -4.77 -13.50
C ASP A 100 -15.07 -4.86 -15.03
N ALA A 101 -15.75 -3.90 -15.65
CA ALA A 101 -15.92 -3.85 -17.11
C ALA A 101 -15.97 -2.41 -17.64
N SER A 102 -15.75 -2.27 -18.95
CA SER A 102 -16.00 -1.01 -19.66
C SER A 102 -17.51 -0.77 -19.75
N THR A 103 -18.04 -0.06 -18.77
CA THR A 103 -19.46 0.31 -18.64
C THR A 103 -19.60 1.81 -18.51
N GLU A 104 -20.81 2.32 -18.74
CA GLU A 104 -21.11 3.70 -18.42
C GLU A 104 -21.13 3.87 -16.90
N LEU A 105 -20.54 4.96 -16.40
CA LEU A 105 -20.52 5.28 -14.98
C LEU A 105 -21.21 6.61 -14.69
N THR A 106 -21.72 6.79 -13.49
CA THR A 106 -21.99 8.09 -12.88
C THR A 106 -21.07 8.26 -11.68
N LEU A 107 -20.23 9.28 -11.73
CA LEU A 107 -19.44 9.72 -10.58
C LEU A 107 -20.25 10.75 -9.80
N ARG A 108 -20.69 10.39 -8.59
CA ARG A 108 -21.30 11.33 -7.65
C ARG A 108 -20.23 11.87 -6.73
N LEU A 109 -19.94 13.17 -6.84
CA LEU A 109 -18.88 13.85 -6.10
C LEU A 109 -19.52 14.73 -5.02
N SER A 110 -19.26 14.45 -3.74
CA SER A 110 -19.71 15.32 -2.65
C SER A 110 -18.64 16.37 -2.36
N VAL A 111 -18.89 17.60 -2.80
CA VAL A 111 -17.89 18.67 -2.87
C VAL A 111 -18.43 19.95 -2.24
N ARG A 112 -17.56 20.66 -1.52
CA ARG A 112 -17.77 22.04 -1.08
C ARG A 112 -16.73 22.94 -1.73
N PRO A 113 -17.12 23.97 -2.52
CA PRO A 113 -16.17 24.92 -3.09
C PRO A 113 -15.49 25.74 -2.00
N VAL A 114 -14.20 26.05 -2.19
CA VAL A 114 -13.40 26.86 -1.24
C VAL A 114 -12.67 27.99 -1.98
N GLY A 115 -11.80 27.63 -2.92
CA GLY A 115 -11.05 28.57 -3.77
C GLY A 115 -11.50 28.58 -5.23
N SER A 116 -12.40 27.68 -5.62
CA SER A 116 -12.92 27.60 -7.00
C SER A 116 -14.36 27.12 -7.04
N HIS A 117 -15.16 27.79 -7.87
CA HIS A 117 -16.52 27.37 -8.24
C HIS A 117 -16.56 26.62 -9.58
N ARG A 118 -15.41 26.25 -10.14
CA ARG A 118 -15.31 25.50 -11.39
C ARG A 118 -14.41 24.29 -11.23
N MET A 119 -14.90 23.14 -11.67
CA MET A 119 -14.18 21.87 -11.69
C MET A 119 -14.29 21.26 -13.08
N GLN A 120 -13.18 20.90 -13.69
CA GLN A 120 -13.11 20.13 -14.92
C GLN A 120 -12.77 18.68 -14.58
N VAL A 121 -13.60 17.76 -15.06
CA VAL A 121 -13.41 16.32 -14.86
C VAL A 121 -12.73 15.72 -16.08
N TYR A 122 -11.69 14.92 -15.81
CA TYR A 122 -11.01 14.07 -16.78
C TYR A 122 -11.08 12.62 -16.33
N MET A 123 -11.28 11.71 -17.27
CA MET A 123 -11.22 10.27 -17.05
C MET A 123 -10.12 9.70 -17.95
N ASN A 124 -9.16 8.98 -17.38
CA ASN A 124 -8.08 8.34 -18.12
C ASN A 124 -7.30 9.28 -19.07
N GLY A 125 -7.24 10.57 -18.72
CA GLY A 125 -6.55 11.63 -19.47
C GLY A 125 -7.42 12.40 -20.46
N GLU A 126 -8.65 11.97 -20.65
CA GLU A 126 -9.60 12.55 -21.59
C GLU A 126 -10.58 13.48 -20.87
N SER A 127 -10.84 14.65 -21.45
CA SER A 127 -11.73 15.66 -20.87
C SER A 127 -13.19 15.22 -21.00
N ILE A 128 -13.90 15.11 -19.88
CA ILE A 128 -15.30 14.68 -19.85
C ILE A 128 -16.24 15.89 -19.80
N ARG A 129 -16.22 16.64 -18.69
CA ARG A 129 -17.18 17.73 -18.46
C ARG A 129 -16.70 18.75 -17.45
N GLY A 130 -17.05 20.01 -17.71
CA GLY A 130 -16.97 21.09 -16.73
C GLY A 130 -18.21 21.12 -15.82
N VAL A 131 -17.97 21.21 -14.52
CA VAL A 131 -18.96 21.31 -13.44
C VAL A 131 -18.83 22.69 -12.81
N VAL A 132 -19.97 23.37 -12.62
CA VAL A 132 -20.06 24.60 -11.83
C VAL A 132 -20.45 24.18 -10.42
N LEU A 133 -19.59 24.49 -9.45
CA LEU A 133 -19.83 24.20 -8.05
C LEU A 133 -20.67 25.35 -7.47
N GLU A 134 -21.94 25.06 -7.22
CA GLU A 134 -22.91 26.02 -6.68
C GLU A 134 -22.91 26.10 -5.15
N GLY A 135 -23.25 27.28 -4.62
CA GLY A 135 -23.38 27.53 -3.19
C GLY A 135 -22.04 27.87 -2.53
N ASP A 136 -22.09 28.72 -1.52
CA ASP A 136 -20.94 29.03 -0.69
C ASP A 136 -21.13 28.26 0.64
N ASP A 137 -20.08 27.57 1.08
CA ASP A 137 -19.93 26.96 2.40
C ASP A 137 -20.67 25.64 2.74
N GLN A 138 -21.32 24.96 1.80
CA GLN A 138 -21.96 23.64 2.06
C GLN A 138 -21.51 22.55 1.09
N PHE A 139 -21.48 21.30 1.56
CA PHE A 139 -21.31 20.13 0.70
C PHE A 139 -22.55 19.91 -0.17
N ARG A 140 -22.30 19.60 -1.45
CA ARG A 140 -23.33 19.22 -2.42
C ARG A 140 -22.82 18.10 -3.29
N ASP A 141 -23.77 17.30 -3.77
CA ASP A 141 -23.48 16.20 -4.68
C ASP A 141 -23.57 16.67 -6.13
N TYR A 142 -22.54 16.32 -6.91
CA TYR A 142 -22.47 16.60 -8.34
C TYR A 142 -22.30 15.29 -9.12
N ASP A 143 -23.30 14.97 -9.94
CA ASP A 143 -23.28 13.79 -10.80
C ASP A 143 -22.60 14.09 -12.14
N VAL A 144 -21.58 13.29 -12.48
CA VAL A 144 -20.86 13.35 -13.75
C VAL A 144 -20.95 11.99 -14.43
N ARG A 145 -21.72 11.93 -15.52
CA ARG A 145 -21.84 10.74 -16.36
C ARG A 145 -20.59 10.57 -17.22
N ILE A 146 -19.99 9.38 -17.16
CA ILE A 146 -18.81 8.96 -17.89
C ILE A 146 -19.24 7.91 -18.93
N PRO A 147 -19.20 8.24 -20.22
CA PRO A 147 -19.47 7.28 -21.29
C PRO A 147 -18.52 6.06 -21.23
N ALA A 148 -19.01 4.89 -21.62
CA ALA A 148 -18.27 3.63 -21.53
C ALA A 148 -16.95 3.65 -22.31
N GLU A 149 -16.87 4.39 -23.42
CA GLU A 149 -15.64 4.53 -24.21
C GLU A 149 -14.46 5.18 -23.46
N HIS A 150 -14.73 5.89 -22.36
CA HIS A 150 -13.71 6.49 -21.51
C HIS A 150 -13.34 5.61 -20.31
N VAL A 151 -14.04 4.49 -20.10
CA VAL A 151 -13.88 3.56 -18.97
C VAL A 151 -13.19 2.29 -19.45
N ARG A 152 -12.21 1.84 -18.69
CA ARG A 152 -11.45 0.61 -18.97
C ARG A 152 -11.78 -0.43 -17.92
N ALA A 153 -11.79 -1.71 -18.30
CA ALA A 153 -11.77 -2.77 -17.31
C ALA A 153 -10.44 -2.73 -16.54
N GLY A 154 -10.48 -2.95 -15.23
CA GLY A 154 -9.35 -2.79 -14.33
C GLY A 154 -9.19 -1.35 -13.82
N GLU A 155 -7.96 -0.91 -13.62
CA GLU A 155 -7.67 0.40 -13.02
C GLU A 155 -8.02 1.56 -13.96
N ASN A 156 -8.75 2.53 -13.40
CA ASN A 156 -9.05 3.81 -14.02
C ASN A 156 -8.52 4.94 -13.13
N TYR A 157 -8.29 6.11 -13.72
CA TYR A 157 -8.03 7.31 -12.93
C TYR A 157 -8.91 8.49 -13.32
N LEU A 158 -9.40 9.16 -12.28
CA LEU A 158 -10.12 10.41 -12.31
C LEU A 158 -9.15 11.55 -11.98
N LEU A 159 -9.13 12.59 -12.81
CA LEU A 159 -8.44 13.84 -12.52
C LEU A 159 -9.47 14.97 -12.43
N LEU A 160 -9.53 15.59 -11.26
CA LEU A 160 -10.27 16.82 -11.02
C LEU A 160 -9.31 18.00 -11.19
N ARG A 161 -9.67 18.98 -12.01
CA ARG A 161 -8.90 20.22 -12.17
C ARG A 161 -9.77 21.42 -11.86
N PHE A 162 -9.30 22.28 -10.97
CA PHE A 162 -10.05 23.44 -10.52
C PHE A 162 -9.59 24.71 -11.21
N GLY A 163 -10.51 25.68 -11.35
CA GLY A 163 -10.24 26.96 -12.02
C GLY A 163 -9.39 27.94 -11.22
N GLY A 164 -9.17 27.67 -9.93
CA GLY A 164 -8.42 28.52 -9.02
C GLY A 164 -8.24 27.87 -7.65
N THR A 165 -7.51 28.54 -6.76
CA THR A 165 -7.29 28.16 -5.37
C THR A 165 -7.31 29.40 -4.49
N THR A 166 -7.57 29.22 -3.20
CA THR A 166 -7.31 30.20 -2.13
C THR A 166 -6.36 29.58 -1.12
N VAL A 167 -5.82 30.38 -0.20
CA VAL A 167 -4.91 29.87 0.84
C VAL A 167 -5.71 29.53 2.10
N VAL A 168 -5.62 28.27 2.54
CA VAL A 168 -6.13 27.79 3.83
C VAL A 168 -4.97 27.14 4.57
N ASP A 169 -4.67 27.64 5.77
CA ASP A 169 -3.55 27.19 6.62
C ASP A 169 -2.20 27.06 5.89
N GLY A 170 -1.93 28.00 4.97
CA GLY A 170 -0.70 28.04 4.19
C GLY A 170 -0.68 27.13 2.96
N ALA A 171 -1.73 26.35 2.71
CA ALA A 171 -1.88 25.49 1.53
C ALA A 171 -2.83 26.11 0.49
N ASN A 172 -2.55 25.89 -0.80
CA ASN A 172 -3.46 26.25 -1.87
C ASN A 172 -4.61 25.22 -1.94
N VAL A 173 -5.82 25.67 -1.70
CA VAL A 173 -7.04 24.86 -1.63
C VAL A 173 -8.05 25.35 -2.66
N ALA A 174 -8.55 24.45 -3.49
CA ALA A 174 -9.64 24.72 -4.43
C ALA A 174 -11.01 24.34 -3.87
N ALA A 175 -11.09 23.18 -3.20
CA ALA A 175 -12.34 22.62 -2.70
C ALA A 175 -12.09 21.67 -1.53
N ALA A 176 -13.13 21.37 -0.75
CA ALA A 176 -13.17 20.25 0.16
C ALA A 176 -14.00 19.12 -0.47
N VAL A 177 -13.51 17.88 -0.43
CA VAL A 177 -14.18 16.69 -0.97
C VAL A 177 -14.50 15.75 0.17
N GLY A 178 -15.78 15.46 0.37
CA GLY A 178 -16.26 14.58 1.44
C GLY A 178 -16.32 13.12 0.99
N SER A 179 -16.81 12.87 -0.22
CA SER A 179 -16.84 11.52 -0.77
C SER A 179 -16.90 11.51 -2.30
N ILE A 180 -16.56 10.35 -2.86
CA ILE A 180 -16.76 10.04 -4.28
C ILE A 180 -17.45 8.68 -4.35
N ARG A 181 -18.57 8.60 -5.07
CA ARG A 181 -19.23 7.33 -5.38
C ARG A 181 -19.16 7.04 -6.86
N VAL A 182 -18.67 5.85 -7.21
CA VAL A 182 -18.60 5.34 -8.58
C VAL A 182 -19.76 4.38 -8.79
N ILE A 183 -20.73 4.80 -9.60
CA ILE A 183 -22.00 4.10 -9.80
C ILE A 183 -22.01 3.57 -11.23
N GLU A 184 -22.33 2.30 -11.43
CA GLU A 184 -22.57 1.79 -12.79
C GLU A 184 -23.93 2.29 -13.32
N GLY A 185 -23.92 2.90 -14.49
CA GLY A 185 -25.11 3.47 -15.11
C GLY A 185 -25.62 4.73 -14.39
N ALA A 186 -26.94 4.79 -14.18
CA ALA A 186 -27.60 5.94 -13.57
C ALA A 186 -27.98 5.64 -12.11
N PRO A 187 -27.79 6.61 -11.18
CA PRO A 187 -28.21 6.46 -9.79
C PRO A 187 -29.74 6.28 -9.68
N ASP A 188 -30.18 5.46 -8.73
CA ASP A 188 -31.59 5.38 -8.37
C ASP A 188 -31.97 6.64 -7.56
N PRO A 189 -32.92 7.48 -8.02
CA PRO A 189 -33.31 8.69 -7.30
C PRO A 189 -34.02 8.42 -5.96
N ASN A 190 -34.46 7.19 -5.70
CA ASN A 190 -35.13 6.80 -4.46
C ASN A 190 -34.27 5.88 -3.58
N GLU A 191 -32.96 5.79 -3.86
CA GLU A 191 -32.04 5.00 -3.04
C GLU A 191 -32.05 5.47 -1.57
N ASP A 192 -32.13 4.52 -0.64
CA ASP A 192 -31.79 4.77 0.77
C ASP A 192 -30.27 4.63 0.91
N PHE A 193 -29.55 5.72 0.64
CA PHE A 193 -28.10 5.74 0.70
C PHE A 193 -27.60 6.16 2.09
N ALA A 194 -26.98 5.23 2.79
CA ALA A 194 -26.23 5.47 4.03
C ALA A 194 -25.11 4.42 4.11
N PRO A 195 -23.95 4.71 3.49
CA PRO A 195 -22.84 3.77 3.46
C PRO A 195 -22.23 3.63 4.85
N PRO A 196 -21.65 2.46 5.17
CA PRO A 196 -20.90 2.31 6.42
C PRO A 196 -19.75 3.34 6.43
N GLN A 197 -19.67 4.11 7.51
CA GLN A 197 -18.57 5.04 7.72
C GLN A 197 -17.40 4.31 8.36
N TRP A 198 -16.18 4.77 8.10
CA TRP A 198 -14.96 4.13 8.60
C TRP A 198 -14.98 3.88 10.12
N ASP A 199 -15.40 4.88 10.89
CA ASP A 199 -15.47 4.90 12.34
C ASP A 199 -16.56 3.98 12.93
N THR A 200 -17.59 3.65 12.14
CA THR A 200 -18.72 2.81 12.55
C THR A 200 -18.69 1.42 11.94
N LEU A 201 -17.84 1.20 10.93
CA LEU A 201 -17.68 -0.07 10.25
C LEU A 201 -17.13 -1.14 11.19
N VAL A 202 -16.14 -0.80 12.00
CA VAL A 202 -15.59 -1.66 13.05
C VAL A 202 -16.22 -1.30 14.38
N SER A 203 -17.01 -2.20 14.95
CA SER A 203 -17.71 -1.94 16.22
C SER A 203 -17.70 -3.16 17.16
N ALA A 204 -17.93 -2.91 18.44
CA ALA A 204 -18.24 -3.96 19.41
C ALA A 204 -19.73 -4.32 19.26
N VAL A 205 -20.02 -5.59 19.01
CA VAL A 205 -21.38 -6.10 18.80
C VAL A 205 -21.67 -7.17 19.85
N GLU A 206 -22.77 -7.02 20.57
CA GLU A 206 -23.23 -8.00 21.56
C GLU A 206 -24.38 -8.84 20.99
N LEU A 207 -24.13 -10.14 20.81
CA LEU A 207 -25.13 -11.11 20.32
C LEU A 207 -25.17 -12.32 21.24
N GLY A 208 -26.38 -12.74 21.61
CA GLY A 208 -26.57 -13.87 22.54
C GLY A 208 -25.87 -13.71 23.91
N GLY A 209 -25.63 -12.47 24.37
CA GLY A 209 -24.93 -12.17 25.62
C GLY A 209 -23.40 -12.25 25.53
N VAL A 210 -22.82 -12.29 24.32
CA VAL A 210 -21.38 -12.28 24.08
C VAL A 210 -21.03 -11.10 23.19
N GLU A 211 -20.14 -10.22 23.68
CA GLU A 211 -19.60 -9.11 22.92
C GLU A 211 -18.37 -9.54 22.11
N ARG A 212 -18.30 -9.13 20.83
CA ARG A 212 -17.12 -9.31 19.97
C ARG A 212 -16.90 -8.07 19.11
N ARG A 213 -15.64 -7.76 18.79
CA ARG A 213 -15.28 -6.77 17.77
C ARG A 213 -15.56 -7.35 16.38
N ALA A 214 -16.26 -6.60 15.53
CA ALA A 214 -16.74 -7.07 14.24
C ALA A 214 -16.80 -5.97 13.18
N LEU A 215 -16.79 -6.38 11.91
CA LEU A 215 -17.26 -5.55 10.80
C LEU A 215 -18.79 -5.61 10.77
N ALA A 216 -19.48 -4.49 10.95
CA ALA A 216 -20.95 -4.46 11.05
C ALA A 216 -21.55 -3.49 10.04
N PHE A 217 -22.33 -4.00 9.09
CA PHE A 217 -22.89 -3.20 7.99
C PHE A 217 -24.24 -3.71 7.50
N ARG A 218 -25.03 -2.82 6.89
CA ARG A 218 -26.40 -3.08 6.42
C ARG A 218 -26.42 -3.53 4.96
N ALA A 219 -27.57 -4.04 4.51
CA ALA A 219 -27.80 -4.28 3.09
C ALA A 219 -28.15 -2.97 2.34
N PRO A 220 -27.83 -2.87 1.04
CA PRO A 220 -26.90 -3.70 0.29
C PRO A 220 -25.46 -3.20 0.49
N THR A 221 -24.55 -4.04 0.98
CA THR A 221 -23.13 -3.64 1.07
C THR A 221 -22.23 -4.83 0.80
N THR A 222 -21.17 -4.59 0.04
CA THR A 222 -20.08 -5.54 -0.18
C THR A 222 -18.78 -4.91 0.26
N LEU A 223 -18.01 -5.62 1.09
CA LEU A 223 -16.63 -5.29 1.41
C LEU A 223 -15.70 -6.23 0.66
N SER A 224 -14.70 -5.68 -0.04
CA SER A 224 -13.79 -6.47 -0.88
C SER A 224 -12.33 -6.25 -0.51
N TRP A 225 -11.55 -7.33 -0.40
CA TRP A 225 -10.10 -7.31 -0.23
C TRP A 225 -9.41 -8.04 -1.36
N TYR A 226 -8.22 -7.59 -1.72
CA TYR A 226 -7.33 -8.27 -2.66
C TYR A 226 -6.18 -8.91 -1.88
N LEU A 227 -6.04 -10.22 -1.95
CA LEU A 227 -5.00 -10.96 -1.22
C LEU A 227 -4.56 -12.21 -1.97
N GLU A 228 -3.31 -12.61 -1.79
CA GLU A 228 -2.82 -13.91 -2.20
C GLU A 228 -3.27 -14.97 -1.18
N VAL A 229 -3.85 -16.07 -1.66
CA VAL A 229 -4.30 -17.15 -0.79
C VAL A 229 -3.13 -18.06 -0.43
N PRO A 230 -2.78 -18.20 0.85
CA PRO A 230 -1.70 -19.10 1.24
C PRO A 230 -2.12 -20.57 1.07
N ALA A 231 -1.13 -21.45 0.90
CA ALA A 231 -1.37 -22.89 0.94
C ALA A 231 -1.99 -23.30 2.29
N GLY A 232 -3.06 -24.10 2.26
CA GLY A 232 -3.78 -24.46 3.49
C GLY A 232 -4.72 -23.36 4.00
N GLY A 233 -4.86 -22.24 3.29
CA GLY A 233 -5.62 -21.07 3.72
C GLY A 233 -7.08 -21.37 4.01
N ARG A 234 -7.59 -20.81 5.12
CA ARG A 234 -8.99 -20.87 5.53
C ARG A 234 -9.49 -19.49 5.91
N LEU A 235 -10.67 -19.12 5.44
CA LEU A 235 -11.38 -17.94 5.93
C LEU A 235 -12.16 -18.30 7.18
N VAL A 236 -11.83 -17.69 8.31
CA VAL A 236 -12.49 -17.88 9.60
C VAL A 236 -13.20 -16.60 10.01
N PHE A 237 -14.44 -16.70 10.49
CA PHE A 237 -15.21 -15.55 11.00
C PHE A 237 -16.35 -16.03 11.91
N GLY A 238 -16.81 -15.16 12.81
CA GLY A 238 -18.09 -15.32 13.50
C GLY A 238 -19.16 -14.46 12.84
N LEU A 239 -20.34 -15.01 12.64
CA LEU A 239 -21.45 -14.35 11.94
C LEU A 239 -22.64 -14.14 12.86
N GLY A 240 -23.27 -12.97 12.79
CA GLY A 240 -24.54 -12.70 13.44
C GLY A 240 -25.18 -11.41 12.94
N ALA A 241 -26.37 -11.07 13.43
CA ALA A 241 -27.09 -9.87 13.03
C ALA A 241 -27.70 -9.15 14.23
N GLU A 242 -27.67 -7.83 14.15
CA GLU A 242 -28.30 -6.90 15.08
C GLU A 242 -29.42 -6.11 14.38
N GLY A 243 -30.51 -5.85 15.10
CA GLY A 243 -31.68 -5.16 14.56
C GLY A 243 -32.65 -6.07 13.79
N GLU A 244 -33.73 -5.46 13.29
CA GLU A 244 -34.77 -6.16 12.55
C GLU A 244 -34.51 -6.11 11.04
N GLY A 245 -34.71 -7.24 10.36
CA GLY A 245 -34.53 -7.33 8.91
C GLY A 245 -34.27 -8.76 8.43
N ALA A 246 -34.56 -9.01 7.15
CA ALA A 246 -34.24 -10.27 6.49
C ALA A 246 -32.98 -10.08 5.63
N SER A 247 -31.83 -9.98 6.28
CA SER A 247 -30.54 -9.88 5.60
C SER A 247 -29.96 -11.28 5.30
N MET A 248 -29.25 -11.39 4.19
CA MET A 248 -28.48 -12.54 3.78
C MET A 248 -27.00 -12.15 3.79
N ALA A 249 -26.19 -12.91 4.51
CA ALA A 249 -24.74 -12.86 4.45
C ALA A 249 -24.24 -13.79 3.36
N ARG A 250 -23.27 -13.35 2.56
CA ARG A 250 -22.62 -14.15 1.53
C ARG A 250 -21.12 -13.89 1.51
N VAL A 251 -20.35 -14.90 1.10
CA VAL A 251 -18.93 -14.75 0.82
C VAL A 251 -18.68 -15.13 -0.63
N PHE A 252 -17.99 -14.25 -1.36
CA PHE A 252 -17.55 -14.53 -2.73
C PHE A 252 -16.04 -14.51 -2.85
N VAL A 253 -15.53 -15.34 -3.77
CA VAL A 253 -14.12 -15.37 -4.16
C VAL A 253 -14.02 -15.24 -5.69
N THR A 254 -13.29 -14.24 -6.14
CA THR A 254 -13.00 -14.00 -7.56
C THR A 254 -11.50 -14.08 -7.78
N PRO A 255 -10.96 -15.16 -8.38
CA PRO A 255 -9.55 -15.21 -8.77
C PRO A 255 -9.21 -14.14 -9.79
N GLU A 256 -7.95 -13.70 -9.83
CA GLU A 256 -7.47 -12.78 -10.86
C GLU A 256 -7.76 -13.34 -12.27
N GLY A 257 -8.52 -12.58 -13.08
CA GLY A 257 -8.97 -13.01 -14.41
C GLY A 257 -10.00 -14.14 -14.42
N GLY A 258 -10.50 -14.57 -13.26
CA GLY A 258 -11.50 -15.61 -13.08
C GLY A 258 -12.93 -15.09 -12.88
N GLU A 259 -13.86 -16.02 -12.71
CA GLU A 259 -15.26 -15.70 -12.40
C GLU A 259 -15.50 -15.53 -10.89
N ARG A 260 -16.54 -14.78 -10.53
CA ARG A 260 -16.98 -14.57 -9.14
C ARG A 260 -17.73 -15.80 -8.62
N ASN A 261 -17.22 -16.44 -7.58
CA ASN A 261 -17.79 -17.68 -7.03
C ASN A 261 -18.39 -17.43 -5.63
N GLU A 262 -19.65 -17.82 -5.40
CA GLU A 262 -20.23 -17.85 -4.05
C GLU A 262 -19.70 -19.10 -3.33
N ILE A 263 -19.02 -18.90 -2.20
CA ILE A 263 -18.48 -20.01 -1.38
C ILE A 263 -19.23 -20.19 -0.06
N PHE A 264 -20.12 -19.25 0.28
CA PHE A 264 -20.93 -19.29 1.48
C PHE A 264 -22.15 -18.38 1.37
N HIS A 265 -23.27 -18.82 1.95
CA HIS A 265 -24.39 -17.96 2.29
C HIS A 265 -25.03 -18.39 3.63
N ALA A 266 -25.61 -17.44 4.36
CA ALA A 266 -26.43 -17.72 5.53
C ALA A 266 -27.36 -16.56 5.87
N ARG A 267 -28.50 -16.89 6.49
CA ARG A 267 -29.30 -15.90 7.23
C ARG A 267 -28.78 -15.83 8.67
N PRO A 268 -28.10 -14.74 9.07
CA PRO A 268 -27.59 -14.61 10.43
C PRO A 268 -28.71 -14.57 11.47
N GLY A 269 -28.46 -15.16 12.64
CA GLY A 269 -29.32 -15.06 13.81
C GLY A 269 -28.87 -13.97 14.78
N ASN A 270 -29.54 -13.88 15.93
CA ASN A 270 -29.24 -12.95 17.02
C ASN A 270 -28.19 -13.47 18.03
N ALA A 271 -27.44 -14.50 17.65
CA ALA A 271 -26.35 -15.10 18.40
C ALA A 271 -25.19 -15.40 17.43
N TRP A 272 -23.96 -15.40 17.94
CA TRP A 272 -22.77 -15.69 17.15
C TRP A 272 -22.77 -17.13 16.61
N ASN A 273 -22.44 -17.26 15.32
CA ASN A 273 -22.23 -18.53 14.64
C ASN A 273 -20.86 -18.52 13.94
N ASP A 274 -19.93 -19.32 14.43
CA ASP A 274 -18.55 -19.38 13.92
C ASP A 274 -18.44 -20.25 12.67
N GLN A 275 -17.70 -19.76 11.68
CA GLN A 275 -17.54 -20.35 10.35
C GLN A 275 -16.05 -20.50 10.02
N ALA A 276 -15.70 -21.55 9.29
CA ALA A 276 -14.36 -21.79 8.75
C ALA A 276 -14.47 -22.38 7.35
N LEU A 277 -14.17 -21.57 6.33
CA LEU A 277 -14.29 -21.93 4.92
C LEU A 277 -12.90 -22.25 4.35
N SER A 278 -12.77 -23.37 3.66
CA SER A 278 -11.53 -23.71 2.94
C SER A 278 -11.32 -22.79 1.74
N LEU A 279 -10.14 -22.19 1.63
CA LEU A 279 -9.72 -21.45 0.44
C LEU A 279 -8.71 -22.25 -0.41
N ASN A 280 -8.48 -23.53 -0.11
CA ASN A 280 -7.46 -24.36 -0.76
C ASN A 280 -7.59 -24.44 -2.29
N GLY A 281 -8.80 -24.30 -2.84
CA GLY A 281 -9.01 -24.25 -4.29
C GLY A 281 -8.35 -23.04 -4.98
N TYR A 282 -7.95 -22.04 -4.20
CA TYR A 282 -7.36 -20.79 -4.64
C TYR A 282 -5.90 -20.60 -4.18
N ALA A 283 -5.28 -21.61 -3.56
CA ALA A 283 -3.92 -21.50 -3.02
C ALA A 283 -2.91 -21.03 -4.09
N GLY A 284 -2.08 -20.04 -3.74
CA GLY A 284 -1.10 -19.40 -4.62
C GLY A 284 -1.70 -18.44 -5.66
N GLN A 285 -3.02 -18.18 -5.62
CA GLN A 285 -3.68 -17.21 -6.50
C GLN A 285 -3.96 -15.92 -5.74
N VAL A 286 -3.87 -14.79 -6.45
CA VAL A 286 -4.45 -13.52 -6.00
C VAL A 286 -5.96 -13.58 -6.22
N ILE A 287 -6.73 -13.29 -5.18
CA ILE A 287 -8.19 -13.26 -5.22
C ILE A 287 -8.73 -11.91 -4.77
N ARG A 288 -9.91 -11.54 -5.28
CA ARG A 288 -10.84 -10.63 -4.62
C ARG A 288 -11.75 -11.45 -3.69
N LEU A 289 -11.61 -11.25 -2.39
CA LEU A 289 -12.46 -11.84 -1.36
C LEU A 289 -13.52 -10.83 -0.94
N GLU A 290 -14.80 -11.21 -1.01
CA GLU A 290 -15.93 -10.31 -0.80
C GLU A 290 -16.83 -10.80 0.33
N LEU A 291 -17.12 -9.94 1.31
CA LEU A 291 -18.16 -10.13 2.32
C LEU A 291 -19.37 -9.29 1.91
N GLU A 292 -20.45 -9.93 1.46
CA GLU A 292 -21.65 -9.28 0.96
C GLU A 292 -22.82 -9.44 1.95
N VAL A 293 -23.56 -8.36 2.13
CA VAL A 293 -24.84 -8.32 2.84
C VAL A 293 -25.90 -7.83 1.87
N SER A 294 -26.90 -8.67 1.61
CA SER A 294 -28.05 -8.36 0.76
C SER A 294 -29.37 -8.55 1.50
N GLY A 295 -30.48 -8.05 0.95
CA GLY A 295 -31.81 -8.19 1.54
C GLY A 295 -32.45 -6.86 1.94
N GLU A 296 -33.57 -6.93 2.65
CA GLU A 296 -34.37 -5.78 3.07
C GLU A 296 -34.36 -5.66 4.61
N GLY A 297 -34.20 -4.44 5.11
CA GLY A 297 -34.24 -4.13 6.54
C GLY A 297 -33.17 -3.14 6.98
N ALA A 298 -33.34 -2.60 8.19
CA ALA A 298 -32.41 -1.62 8.78
C ALA A 298 -31.33 -2.29 9.66
N GLY A 299 -31.45 -3.59 9.93
CA GLY A 299 -30.46 -4.35 10.70
C GLY A 299 -29.10 -4.44 10.01
N ARG A 300 -28.06 -4.65 10.83
CA ARG A 300 -26.68 -4.86 10.37
C ARG A 300 -26.30 -6.32 10.55
N VAL A 301 -25.49 -6.82 9.64
CA VAL A 301 -24.81 -8.11 9.77
C VAL A 301 -23.41 -7.86 10.29
N ALA A 302 -23.03 -8.59 11.33
CA ALA A 302 -21.75 -8.50 11.99
C ALA A 302 -20.87 -9.71 11.68
N TRP A 303 -19.65 -9.44 11.23
CA TRP A 303 -18.59 -10.42 10.95
C TRP A 303 -17.47 -10.23 11.98
N SER A 304 -17.43 -11.05 13.02
CA SER A 304 -16.39 -10.98 14.06
C SER A 304 -15.12 -11.69 13.61
N THR A 305 -13.97 -11.02 13.80
CA THR A 305 -12.63 -11.55 13.49
C THR A 305 -12.52 -12.27 12.13
N PRO A 306 -12.98 -11.67 11.02
CA PRO A 306 -12.77 -12.24 9.69
C PRO A 306 -11.28 -12.29 9.39
N SER A 307 -10.73 -13.47 9.18
CA SER A 307 -9.30 -13.68 8.99
C SER A 307 -9.01 -14.82 8.04
N VAL A 308 -8.00 -14.65 7.19
CA VAL A 308 -7.38 -15.76 6.49
C VAL A 308 -6.33 -16.36 7.41
N MET A 309 -6.54 -17.62 7.79
CA MET A 309 -5.69 -18.36 8.71
C MET A 309 -5.07 -19.55 8.01
N VAL A 310 -3.89 -19.95 8.45
CA VAL A 310 -3.15 -21.12 7.96
C VAL A 310 -2.74 -21.99 9.13
N GLU A 311 -2.48 -23.28 8.86
CA GLU A 311 -1.73 -24.07 9.84
C GLU A 311 -0.37 -23.40 10.02
N PRO A 312 0.04 -23.07 11.26
CA PRO A 312 1.36 -22.52 11.49
C PRO A 312 2.36 -23.51 10.92
N PRO A 313 3.41 -23.04 10.20
CA PRO A 313 4.47 -23.94 9.78
C PRO A 313 4.98 -24.68 11.02
N ASP A 314 5.34 -25.96 10.86
CA ASP A 314 6.05 -26.68 11.91
C ASP A 314 7.32 -25.88 12.21
N VAL A 315 7.31 -25.16 13.34
CA VAL A 315 8.35 -24.20 13.67
C VAL A 315 9.62 -25.00 13.89
N GLN A 316 10.44 -25.08 12.85
CA GLN A 316 11.85 -25.46 12.97
C GLN A 316 12.45 -24.66 14.13
N GLU A 317 13.31 -25.32 14.93
CA GLU A 317 13.90 -24.79 16.16
C GLU A 317 14.08 -23.27 16.12
N ARG A 318 13.59 -22.57 17.17
CA ARG A 318 13.83 -21.13 17.30
C ARG A 318 15.33 -20.90 17.13
N PRO A 319 15.77 -20.17 16.08
CA PRO A 319 17.18 -19.92 15.90
C PRO A 319 17.70 -19.22 17.14
N GLU A 320 18.99 -19.42 17.44
CA GLU A 320 19.63 -18.66 18.51
C GLU A 320 19.42 -17.16 18.26
N ALA A 321 19.11 -16.42 19.32
CA ALA A 321 18.88 -14.99 19.22
C ALA A 321 20.11 -14.31 18.60
N ALA A 322 19.89 -13.50 17.56
CA ALA A 322 20.97 -12.78 16.92
C ALA A 322 21.71 -11.90 17.93
N ARG A 323 23.04 -12.03 17.98
CA ARG A 323 23.88 -11.20 18.87
C ARG A 323 23.92 -9.75 18.41
N ASN A 324 23.93 -9.54 17.10
CA ASN A 324 24.13 -8.25 16.44
C ASN A 324 23.12 -8.09 15.30
N VAL A 325 22.69 -6.86 15.05
CA VAL A 325 21.72 -6.53 14.01
C VAL A 325 22.23 -5.36 13.18
N ILE A 326 22.24 -5.51 11.85
CA ILE A 326 22.57 -4.43 10.91
C ILE A 326 21.39 -4.27 9.97
N VAL A 327 20.88 -3.05 9.86
CA VAL A 327 19.89 -2.66 8.85
C VAL A 327 20.60 -1.79 7.82
N LEU A 328 20.66 -2.27 6.58
CA LEU A 328 21.16 -1.51 5.44
C LEU A 328 19.97 -1.04 4.59
N LEU A 329 19.80 0.26 4.46
CA LEU A 329 18.86 0.90 3.53
C LEU A 329 19.65 1.59 2.42
N ILE A 330 19.35 1.24 1.17
CA ILE A 330 19.98 1.84 -0.02
C ILE A 330 18.95 2.76 -0.68
N ASP A 331 19.17 4.07 -0.60
CA ASP A 331 18.17 5.06 -1.03
C ASP A 331 17.93 5.00 -2.55
N THR A 332 16.67 4.98 -2.97
CA THR A 332 16.21 4.90 -4.38
C THR A 332 16.64 3.69 -5.20
N LEU A 333 17.22 2.65 -4.59
CA LEU A 333 17.58 1.43 -5.32
C LEU A 333 16.34 0.69 -5.84
N SER A 334 16.29 0.47 -7.17
CA SER A 334 15.23 -0.32 -7.80
C SER A 334 15.55 -1.82 -7.77
N ALA A 335 14.57 -2.64 -7.36
CA ALA A 335 14.67 -4.10 -7.40
C ALA A 335 15.02 -4.64 -8.81
N GLN A 336 14.53 -3.99 -9.88
CA GLN A 336 14.84 -4.36 -11.28
C GLN A 336 16.32 -4.21 -11.66
N ARG A 337 17.13 -3.59 -10.77
CA ARG A 337 18.58 -3.47 -10.95
C ARG A 337 19.38 -4.55 -10.22
N LEU A 338 18.72 -5.49 -9.55
CA LEU A 338 19.39 -6.58 -8.82
C LEU A 338 18.97 -7.93 -9.40
N ARG A 339 19.94 -8.83 -9.60
CA ARG A 339 19.66 -10.16 -10.20
C ARG A 339 18.83 -11.09 -9.32
N ALA A 340 18.80 -10.82 -8.01
CA ALA A 340 17.91 -11.50 -7.08
C ALA A 340 16.43 -11.28 -7.40
N TYR A 341 16.07 -10.17 -8.06
CA TYR A 341 14.69 -9.83 -8.42
C TYR A 341 14.45 -9.81 -9.94
N ASP A 342 15.45 -9.41 -10.72
CA ASP A 342 15.41 -9.46 -12.19
C ASP A 342 16.68 -10.16 -12.73
N PRO A 343 16.60 -11.47 -13.05
CA PRO A 343 17.74 -12.23 -13.59
C PRO A 343 18.33 -11.66 -14.89
N THR A 344 17.59 -10.79 -15.60
CA THR A 344 18.03 -10.16 -16.85
C THR A 344 18.77 -8.84 -16.63
N SER A 345 18.87 -8.39 -15.38
CA SER A 345 19.50 -7.11 -15.05
C SER A 345 20.96 -7.06 -15.52
N ARG A 346 21.29 -5.96 -16.22
CA ARG A 346 22.64 -5.70 -16.72
C ARG A 346 23.59 -5.20 -15.63
N VAL A 347 23.05 -4.70 -14.52
CA VAL A 347 23.84 -4.10 -13.44
C VAL A 347 24.62 -5.20 -12.72
N GLN A 348 25.89 -4.91 -12.46
CA GLN A 348 26.83 -5.83 -11.84
C GLN A 348 26.89 -5.55 -10.35
N THR A 349 26.29 -6.44 -9.56
CA THR A 349 26.23 -6.38 -8.09
C THR A 349 26.70 -7.69 -7.45
N PRO A 350 27.93 -8.16 -7.73
CA PRO A 350 28.38 -9.47 -7.27
C PRO A 350 28.35 -9.67 -5.75
N ASN A 351 28.47 -8.61 -4.94
CA ASN A 351 28.45 -8.73 -3.49
C ASN A 351 27.02 -8.87 -2.94
N LEU A 352 26.08 -8.07 -3.42
CA LEU A 352 24.65 -8.21 -3.13
C LEU A 352 24.11 -9.54 -3.65
N ASP A 353 24.51 -9.97 -4.84
CA ASP A 353 24.12 -11.28 -5.40
C ASP A 353 24.57 -12.43 -4.49
N ARG A 354 25.81 -12.37 -3.98
CA ARG A 354 26.34 -13.36 -3.02
C ARG A 354 25.60 -13.28 -1.68
N PHE A 355 25.36 -12.08 -1.18
CA PHE A 355 24.63 -11.86 0.08
C PHE A 355 23.22 -12.46 0.00
N ALA A 356 22.49 -12.21 -1.10
CA ALA A 356 21.17 -12.78 -1.36
C ALA A 356 21.17 -14.31 -1.40
N GLN A 357 22.22 -14.95 -1.97
CA GLN A 357 22.36 -16.41 -1.97
C GLN A 357 22.58 -17.03 -0.58
N SER A 358 23.07 -16.25 0.38
CA SER A 358 23.27 -16.68 1.76
C SER A 358 22.14 -16.31 2.72
N GLY A 359 21.11 -15.62 2.22
CA GLY A 359 19.99 -15.10 3.02
C GLY A 359 18.62 -15.54 2.52
N VAL A 360 17.59 -14.86 3.01
CA VAL A 360 16.21 -14.99 2.52
C VAL A 360 15.88 -13.75 1.71
N VAL A 361 15.40 -13.95 0.48
CA VAL A 361 14.95 -12.89 -0.41
C VAL A 361 13.42 -12.79 -0.33
N PHE A 362 12.92 -11.60 0.01
CA PHE A 362 11.49 -11.31 0.01
C PHE A 362 11.12 -10.71 -1.35
N GLU A 363 10.51 -11.51 -2.23
CA GLU A 363 10.14 -11.11 -3.60
C GLU A 363 8.99 -10.10 -3.64
N GLN A 364 8.16 -10.05 -2.60
CA GLN A 364 6.98 -9.19 -2.50
C GLN A 364 7.10 -8.15 -1.37
N ALA A 365 8.27 -7.51 -1.23
CA ALA A 365 8.47 -6.42 -0.27
C ALA A 365 8.11 -5.06 -0.89
N GLN A 366 7.23 -4.29 -0.23
CA GLN A 366 6.80 -2.97 -0.70
C GLN A 366 7.13 -1.88 0.34
N SER A 367 7.56 -0.70 -0.13
CA SER A 367 7.75 0.48 0.72
C SER A 367 6.41 1.06 1.14
N ALA A 368 6.33 1.54 2.39
CA ALA A 368 5.11 2.17 2.92
C ALA A 368 4.76 3.52 2.24
N GLU A 369 5.74 4.19 1.65
CA GLU A 369 5.59 5.44 0.87
C GLU A 369 6.60 5.50 -0.29
N ASN A 370 6.34 6.39 -1.24
CA ASN A 370 7.14 6.52 -2.46
C ASN A 370 8.34 7.49 -2.37
N TRP A 371 8.64 8.03 -1.18
CA TRP A 371 9.80 8.91 -0.97
C TRP A 371 10.44 8.70 0.42
N THR A 372 11.69 9.15 0.54
CA THR A 372 12.62 8.73 1.61
C THR A 372 12.09 8.96 3.03
N LYS A 373 11.57 10.16 3.35
CA LYS A 373 11.28 10.52 4.75
C LYS A 373 10.21 9.63 5.40
N PRO A 374 8.98 9.53 4.87
CA PRO A 374 7.98 8.68 5.51
C PRO A 374 8.30 7.19 5.34
N SER A 375 8.95 6.77 4.26
CA SER A 375 9.39 5.37 4.13
C SER A 375 10.36 4.98 5.25
N CYS A 376 11.38 5.80 5.51
CA CYS A 376 12.33 5.56 6.60
C CYS A 376 11.67 5.66 7.99
N ALA A 377 10.71 6.57 8.16
CA ALA A 377 9.92 6.65 9.39
C ALA A 377 9.17 5.34 9.66
N SER A 378 8.51 4.74 8.65
CA SER A 378 7.87 3.45 8.80
C SER A 378 8.86 2.32 9.15
N VAL A 379 10.04 2.29 8.51
CA VAL A 379 11.08 1.30 8.83
C VAL A 379 11.54 1.42 10.29
N LEU A 380 11.78 2.65 10.75
CA LEU A 380 12.36 2.89 12.07
C LEU A 380 11.34 2.86 13.22
N THR A 381 10.04 3.07 12.95
CA THR A 381 8.98 3.06 13.99
C THR A 381 8.10 1.80 13.96
N GLY A 382 8.08 1.07 12.84
CA GLY A 382 7.08 0.03 12.59
C GLY A 382 5.65 0.57 12.38
N LEU A 383 5.48 1.90 12.26
CA LEU A 383 4.18 2.55 12.11
C LEU A 383 3.88 2.89 10.64
N SER A 384 2.60 2.93 10.29
CA SER A 384 2.17 3.41 8.97
C SER A 384 2.33 4.93 8.83
N PRO A 385 2.46 5.46 7.59
CA PRO A 385 2.51 6.91 7.32
C PRO A 385 1.37 7.71 7.93
N ALA A 386 0.17 7.14 7.94
CA ALA A 386 -1.00 7.75 8.56
C ALA A 386 -0.85 7.89 10.08
N THR A 387 -0.12 6.99 10.73
CA THR A 387 0.06 6.95 12.18
C THR A 387 1.22 7.84 12.63
N HIS A 388 2.38 7.74 11.98
CA HIS A 388 3.56 8.53 12.39
C HIS A 388 3.56 9.97 11.85
N GLY A 389 2.73 10.29 10.85
CA GLY A 389 2.44 11.66 10.41
C GLY A 389 3.56 12.41 9.64
N ALA A 390 4.73 11.81 9.44
CA ALA A 390 5.91 12.40 8.78
C ALA A 390 5.78 12.50 7.23
N LYS A 391 4.63 12.97 6.72
CA LYS A 391 4.23 12.88 5.31
C LYS A 391 4.48 14.13 4.47
N THR A 392 4.76 15.28 5.08
CA THR A 392 5.03 16.54 4.35
C THR A 392 6.50 16.94 4.46
N SER A 393 6.96 17.90 3.67
CA SER A 393 8.33 18.40 3.73
C SER A 393 8.71 18.93 5.12
N GLU A 394 7.77 19.58 5.81
CA GLU A 394 7.95 20.22 7.11
C GLU A 394 7.70 19.28 8.29
N ALA A 395 6.91 18.22 8.09
CA ALA A 395 6.53 17.30 9.17
C ALA A 395 7.75 16.65 9.83
N ARG A 396 7.70 16.58 11.16
CA ARG A 396 8.67 15.92 12.04
C ARG A 396 7.99 14.73 12.69
N LEU A 397 8.74 13.65 12.95
CA LEU A 397 8.27 12.60 13.86
C LEU A 397 8.02 13.21 15.26
N PRO A 398 6.88 12.89 15.89
CA PRO A 398 6.64 13.31 17.26
C PRO A 398 7.55 12.53 18.21
N ASP A 399 7.95 13.13 19.34
CA ASP A 399 8.80 12.45 20.34
C ASP A 399 8.12 11.23 20.99
N SER A 400 6.81 11.06 20.78
CA SER A 400 6.05 9.88 21.21
C SER A 400 6.13 8.71 20.23
N ALA A 401 6.70 8.90 19.03
CA ALA A 401 6.92 7.82 18.08
C ALA A 401 8.25 7.13 18.44
N GLU A 402 8.15 6.01 19.16
CA GLU A 402 9.30 5.20 19.55
C GLU A 402 10.04 4.68 18.30
N LEU A 403 11.35 4.93 18.22
CA LEU A 403 12.20 4.33 17.21
C LEU A 403 12.71 2.97 17.68
N VAL A 404 12.94 2.07 16.74
CA VAL A 404 13.55 0.76 16.97
C VAL A 404 14.92 0.86 17.65
N SER A 405 15.64 1.97 17.45
CA SER A 405 16.88 2.30 18.15
C SER A 405 16.69 2.43 19.66
N GLU A 406 15.59 3.05 20.12
CA GLU A 406 15.26 3.16 21.55
C GLU A 406 15.03 1.76 22.14
N ALA A 407 14.26 0.91 21.46
CA ALA A 407 14.03 -0.46 21.89
C ALA A 407 15.34 -1.29 21.95
N PHE A 408 16.25 -1.12 20.98
CA PHE A 408 17.56 -1.78 21.00
C PHE A 408 18.48 -1.25 22.12
N HIS A 409 18.50 0.07 22.33
CA HIS A 409 19.26 0.69 23.41
C HIS A 409 18.79 0.19 24.78
N ASP A 410 17.48 0.19 25.03
CA ASP A 410 16.87 -0.31 26.27
C ASP A 410 17.11 -1.81 26.48
N ALA A 411 17.25 -2.58 25.39
CA ALA A 411 17.64 -3.99 25.44
C ALA A 411 19.15 -4.22 25.68
N GLY A 412 19.96 -3.16 25.79
CA GLY A 412 21.40 -3.20 26.06
C GLY A 412 22.28 -3.45 24.83
N PHE A 413 21.83 -3.07 23.64
CA PHE A 413 22.69 -2.99 22.46
C PHE A 413 23.39 -1.62 22.40
N ALA A 414 24.64 -1.59 21.94
CA ALA A 414 25.25 -0.37 21.43
C ALA A 414 24.53 0.05 20.14
N THR A 415 24.03 1.28 20.06
CA THR A 415 23.22 1.74 18.92
C THR A 415 23.94 2.80 18.08
N GLY A 416 24.12 2.52 16.78
CA GLY A 416 24.79 3.44 15.85
C GLY A 416 23.96 3.71 14.59
N SER A 417 23.86 4.97 14.19
CA SER A 417 23.26 5.35 12.90
C SER A 417 24.28 6.06 12.00
N PHE A 418 24.26 5.72 10.72
CA PHE A 418 25.13 6.25 9.67
C PHE A 418 24.28 6.61 8.46
N ILE A 419 23.83 7.86 8.42
CA ILE A 419 22.75 8.29 7.52
C ILE A 419 23.25 9.29 6.49
N ALA A 420 23.16 8.94 5.21
CA ALA A 420 23.58 9.79 4.11
C ALA A 420 22.50 10.78 3.63
N ASN A 421 21.22 10.60 3.99
CA ASN A 421 20.13 11.47 3.53
C ASN A 421 19.69 12.50 4.59
N GLY A 422 19.68 13.79 4.22
CA GLY A 422 19.30 14.89 5.11
C GLY A 422 17.80 14.97 5.45
N TYR A 423 16.94 14.23 4.74
CA TYR A 423 15.52 14.08 5.10
C TYR A 423 15.29 13.11 6.27
N VAL A 424 16.30 12.30 6.60
CA VAL A 424 16.29 11.38 7.75
C VAL A 424 17.26 11.95 8.79
N SER A 425 16.89 13.10 9.38
CA SER A 425 17.74 13.82 10.32
C SER A 425 17.05 14.19 11.63
N ASP A 426 17.83 14.62 12.63
CA ASP A 426 17.40 15.25 13.88
C ASP A 426 16.34 16.35 13.67
N ARG A 427 16.51 17.16 12.62
CA ARG A 427 15.50 18.15 12.17
C ARG A 427 14.11 17.54 11.99
N PHE A 428 14.05 16.27 11.61
CA PHE A 428 12.83 15.52 11.34
C PHE A 428 12.51 14.45 12.41
N GLY A 429 13.26 14.41 13.52
CA GLY A 429 12.97 13.56 14.69
C GLY A 429 13.52 12.13 14.60
N PHE A 430 14.60 11.92 13.83
CA PHE A 430 15.23 10.60 13.65
C PHE A 430 16.41 10.34 14.59
N ASP A 431 16.61 11.19 15.59
CA ASP A 431 17.76 11.19 16.51
C ASP A 431 17.50 10.50 17.86
N GLN A 432 16.41 9.74 17.99
CA GLN A 432 16.00 9.09 19.23
C GLN A 432 16.72 7.74 19.42
N GLY A 433 17.21 7.44 20.63
CA GLY A 433 17.72 6.11 21.01
C GLY A 433 19.09 5.70 20.44
N TRP A 434 19.89 6.63 19.93
CA TRP A 434 21.23 6.34 19.39
C TRP A 434 22.35 6.69 20.38
N ASP A 435 23.27 5.74 20.64
CA ASP A 435 24.54 6.03 21.32
C ASP A 435 25.48 6.84 20.42
N SER A 436 25.45 6.54 19.12
CA SER A 436 26.19 7.28 18.08
C SER A 436 25.25 7.67 16.94
N TYR A 437 24.93 8.96 16.86
CA TYR A 437 24.10 9.53 15.80
C TYR A 437 24.96 10.24 14.75
N ASN A 438 24.90 9.81 13.48
CA ASN A 438 25.67 10.41 12.39
C ASN A 438 24.76 10.68 11.19
N ASN A 439 24.65 11.95 10.77
CA ASN A 439 23.97 12.32 9.53
C ASN A 439 24.92 13.12 8.64
N PHE A 440 25.41 12.49 7.58
CA PHE A 440 26.53 12.98 6.79
C PHE A 440 26.23 14.31 6.08
N ILE A 441 25.01 14.49 5.55
CA ILE A 441 24.59 15.77 4.96
C ILE A 441 24.55 16.89 6.00
N ARG A 442 23.98 16.63 7.19
CA ARG A 442 23.89 17.62 8.27
C ARG A 442 25.27 17.96 8.83
N ASP A 443 26.17 16.98 8.86
CA ASP A 443 27.54 17.10 9.36
C ASP A 443 28.50 17.70 8.32
N GLY A 444 28.05 17.94 7.09
CA GLY A 444 28.89 18.46 6.00
C GLY A 444 29.97 17.47 5.55
N ARG A 445 29.72 16.16 5.72
CA ARG A 445 30.59 15.06 5.31
C ARG A 445 30.22 14.56 3.91
N SER A 446 31.14 13.82 3.30
CA SER A 446 30.88 13.08 2.06
C SER A 446 29.80 12.02 2.27
N THR A 447 28.84 11.91 1.36
CA THR A 447 27.73 10.96 1.45
C THR A 447 27.95 9.68 0.63
N GLU A 448 29.11 9.58 -0.03
CA GLU A 448 29.46 8.44 -0.88
C GLU A 448 29.46 7.15 -0.05
N ALA A 449 29.00 6.05 -0.67
CA ALA A 449 28.93 4.74 -0.02
C ALA A 449 30.23 4.33 0.69
N GLU A 450 31.40 4.65 0.11
CA GLU A 450 32.72 4.43 0.71
C GLU A 450 32.81 5.00 2.14
N ASP A 451 32.52 6.29 2.30
CA ASP A 451 32.66 7.00 3.57
C ASP A 451 31.62 6.56 4.60
N VAL A 452 30.40 6.25 4.14
CA VAL A 452 29.30 5.80 5.00
C VAL A 452 29.58 4.41 5.55
N PHE A 453 29.98 3.48 4.69
CA PHE A 453 30.37 2.12 5.09
C PHE A 453 31.63 2.10 5.95
N ALA A 454 32.63 2.95 5.65
CA ALA A 454 33.83 3.06 6.46
C ALA A 454 33.50 3.44 7.91
N ALA A 455 32.67 4.48 8.11
CA ALA A 455 32.26 4.91 9.45
C ALA A 455 31.43 3.86 10.20
N ALA A 456 30.52 3.17 9.50
CA ALA A 456 29.74 2.09 10.09
C ALA A 456 30.64 0.92 10.53
N GLY A 457 31.63 0.55 9.71
CA GLY A 457 32.60 -0.48 10.05
C GLY A 457 33.48 -0.09 11.24
N ASP A 458 33.90 1.18 11.32
CA ASP A 458 34.70 1.68 12.46
C ASP A 458 33.94 1.55 13.79
N PHE A 459 32.64 1.82 13.77
CA PHE A 459 31.78 1.63 14.95
C PHE A 459 31.63 0.15 15.31
N ILE A 460 31.41 -0.72 14.33
CA ILE A 460 31.27 -2.16 14.57
C ILE A 460 32.57 -2.74 15.16
N GLU A 461 33.73 -2.33 14.66
CA GLU A 461 35.03 -2.78 15.19
C GLU A 461 35.24 -2.31 16.65
N GLN A 462 34.85 -1.07 16.96
CA GLN A 462 34.89 -0.53 18.33
C GLN A 462 33.96 -1.27 19.30
N HIS A 463 32.85 -1.80 18.80
CA HIS A 463 31.83 -2.52 19.57
C HIS A 463 31.82 -4.04 19.32
N SER A 464 32.94 -4.60 18.85
CA SER A 464 33.06 -6.03 18.50
C SER A 464 32.85 -6.99 19.67
N ASP A 465 33.12 -6.54 20.89
CA ASP A 465 32.86 -7.29 22.13
C ASP A 465 31.43 -7.09 22.68
N ASP A 466 30.71 -6.07 22.20
CA ASP A 466 29.35 -5.75 22.66
C ASP A 466 28.29 -6.53 21.84
N ARG A 467 27.02 -6.28 22.16
CA ARG A 467 25.92 -6.47 21.20
C ARG A 467 25.66 -5.14 20.54
N PHE A 468 25.46 -5.10 19.22
CA PHE A 468 25.17 -3.84 18.53
C PHE A 468 23.96 -3.88 17.60
N PHE A 469 23.31 -2.73 17.48
CA PHE A 469 22.34 -2.43 16.44
C PHE A 469 22.86 -1.27 15.61
N VAL A 470 23.03 -1.48 14.31
CA VAL A 470 23.54 -0.46 13.39
C VAL A 470 22.54 -0.24 12.26
N TYR A 471 22.17 1.03 12.05
CA TYR A 471 21.40 1.47 10.89
C TYR A 471 22.30 2.22 9.91
N VAL A 472 22.51 1.65 8.74
CA VAL A 472 23.30 2.23 7.64
C VAL A 472 22.35 2.66 6.54
N GLN A 473 22.31 3.94 6.23
CA GLN A 473 21.56 4.47 5.09
C GLN A 473 22.52 5.13 4.11
N THR A 474 22.77 4.47 2.99
CA THR A 474 23.54 5.01 1.86
C THR A 474 22.65 5.81 0.92
N ILE A 475 23.23 6.78 0.21
CA ILE A 475 22.46 7.63 -0.71
C ILE A 475 22.58 7.17 -2.17
N ASP A 476 23.67 6.53 -2.57
CA ASP A 476 23.84 6.01 -3.93
C ASP A 476 22.84 4.84 -4.17
N PRO A 477 22.00 4.86 -5.23
CA PRO A 477 22.11 5.63 -6.47
C PRO A 477 21.18 6.87 -6.58
N HIS A 478 20.84 7.56 -5.50
CA HIS A 478 20.02 8.78 -5.54
C HIS A 478 20.70 9.92 -6.32
N VAL A 479 19.91 10.81 -6.90
CA VAL A 479 20.42 12.01 -7.59
C VAL A 479 21.12 13.00 -6.64
N PRO A 480 22.13 13.76 -7.09
CA PRO A 480 22.63 13.76 -8.46
C PRO A 480 23.66 12.65 -8.71
N TYR A 481 23.55 12.00 -9.87
CA TYR A 481 24.42 10.89 -10.24
C TYR A 481 25.80 11.40 -10.66
N ASP A 482 26.85 10.79 -10.13
CA ASP A 482 28.26 11.04 -10.44
C ASP A 482 29.15 9.85 -10.02
N PRO A 483 28.91 8.62 -10.51
CA PRO A 483 29.75 7.49 -10.15
C PRO A 483 31.16 7.68 -10.69
N PRO A 484 32.20 7.10 -10.06
CA PRO A 484 33.54 7.17 -10.58
C PRO A 484 33.61 6.62 -12.03
N GLY A 485 34.47 7.22 -12.85
CA GLY A 485 34.49 6.95 -14.30
C GLY A 485 34.71 5.48 -14.68
N SER A 486 35.37 4.69 -13.83
CA SER A 486 35.51 3.23 -14.00
C SER A 486 34.16 2.52 -13.97
N PHE A 487 33.25 2.91 -13.08
CA PHE A 487 31.92 2.32 -12.96
C PHE A 487 30.98 2.80 -14.07
N LEU A 488 31.03 4.08 -14.44
CA LEU A 488 30.33 4.58 -15.62
C LEU A 488 30.76 3.83 -16.90
N GLY A 489 32.06 3.60 -17.05
CA GLY A 489 32.63 2.90 -18.20
C GLY A 489 32.18 1.44 -18.35
N MET A 490 31.67 0.80 -17.30
CA MET A 490 31.07 -0.54 -17.37
C MET A 490 29.77 -0.55 -18.20
N TYR A 491 29.06 0.58 -18.22
CA TYR A 491 27.72 0.70 -18.80
C TYR A 491 27.65 1.61 -20.02
N ASP A 492 28.57 2.56 -20.12
CA ASP A 492 28.66 3.50 -21.24
C ASP A 492 30.07 4.10 -21.37
N SER A 493 30.90 3.44 -22.18
CA SER A 493 32.28 3.84 -22.50
C SER A 493 32.40 4.77 -23.70
N GLU A 494 31.29 5.08 -24.38
CA GLU A 494 31.32 5.94 -25.56
C GLU A 494 31.52 7.41 -25.17
N SER A 495 32.07 8.21 -26.08
CA SER A 495 32.09 9.67 -25.91
C SER A 495 30.66 10.22 -25.85
N TYR A 496 30.40 11.16 -24.95
CA TYR A 496 29.09 11.79 -24.81
C TYR A 496 29.19 13.31 -24.90
N SER A 497 28.34 13.88 -25.75
CA SER A 497 28.26 15.32 -26.02
C SER A 497 26.83 15.85 -25.88
N GLY A 498 25.94 15.06 -25.27
CA GLY A 498 24.56 15.46 -24.97
C GLY A 498 24.46 16.36 -23.73
N ARG A 499 23.24 16.56 -23.22
CA ARG A 499 22.97 17.54 -22.15
C ARG A 499 23.17 17.03 -20.73
N VAL A 500 23.22 15.71 -20.53
CA VAL A 500 23.33 15.05 -19.22
C VAL A 500 24.70 15.34 -18.64
N GLN A 501 24.70 16.12 -17.58
CA GLN A 501 25.91 16.46 -16.84
C GLN A 501 25.86 15.75 -15.50
N PRO A 502 26.87 14.94 -15.15
CA PRO A 502 27.02 14.42 -13.79
C PRO A 502 26.94 15.56 -12.77
N ARG A 503 26.44 15.26 -11.56
CA ARG A 503 26.11 16.24 -10.50
C ARG A 503 24.96 17.22 -10.80
N LEU A 504 24.50 17.35 -12.04
CA LEU A 504 23.36 18.19 -12.42
C LEU A 504 22.10 17.38 -12.75
N THR A 505 22.13 16.05 -12.62
CA THR A 505 21.01 15.19 -13.02
C THR A 505 19.73 15.48 -12.25
N ALA A 506 19.82 15.88 -10.97
CA ALA A 506 18.66 16.29 -10.17
C ALA A 506 17.90 17.47 -10.83
N ASP A 507 18.61 18.55 -11.17
CA ASP A 507 18.02 19.73 -11.79
C ASP A 507 17.51 19.42 -13.21
N LEU A 508 18.27 18.65 -14.00
CA LEU A 508 17.85 18.24 -15.33
C LEU A 508 16.55 17.41 -15.30
N LEU A 509 16.44 16.44 -14.40
CA LEU A 509 15.23 15.64 -14.26
C LEU A 509 14.03 16.49 -13.80
N GLU A 510 14.24 17.44 -12.88
CA GLU A 510 13.19 18.39 -12.49
C GLU A 510 12.74 19.30 -13.64
N GLN A 511 13.67 19.78 -14.46
CA GLN A 511 13.34 20.53 -15.67
C GLN A 511 12.57 19.66 -16.68
N ALA A 512 12.92 18.39 -16.82
CA ALA A 512 12.26 17.45 -17.72
C ALA A 512 10.83 17.16 -17.26
N LYS A 513 10.61 16.90 -15.96
CA LYS A 513 9.26 16.74 -15.36
C LYS A 513 8.35 17.95 -15.64
N ARG A 514 8.93 19.15 -15.68
CA ARG A 514 8.22 20.41 -15.98
C ARG A 514 8.07 20.68 -17.48
N GLY A 515 8.47 19.74 -18.34
CA GLY A 515 8.42 19.88 -19.80
C GLY A 515 9.33 20.96 -20.37
N ARG A 516 10.32 21.45 -19.59
CA ARG A 516 11.26 22.50 -20.02
C ARG A 516 12.39 21.95 -20.88
N ILE A 517 12.72 20.68 -20.67
CA ILE A 517 13.69 19.95 -21.47
C ILE A 517 13.14 18.57 -21.84
N THR A 518 13.66 18.00 -22.91
CA THR A 518 13.46 16.59 -23.28
C THR A 518 14.83 15.91 -23.34
N PHE A 519 14.84 14.59 -23.12
CA PHE A 519 16.02 13.75 -23.29
C PHE A 519 15.86 12.93 -24.55
N ASP A 520 16.86 12.97 -25.43
CA ASP A 520 16.93 12.04 -26.55
C ASP A 520 17.36 10.64 -26.09
N GLN A 521 17.42 9.68 -27.02
CA GLN A 521 17.79 8.31 -26.68
C GLN A 521 19.20 8.22 -26.07
N ARG A 522 20.15 9.05 -26.53
CA ARG A 522 21.53 9.01 -26.06
C ARG A 522 21.65 9.61 -24.66
N ASP A 523 20.90 10.67 -24.37
CA ASP A 523 20.72 11.24 -23.04
C ASP A 523 20.14 10.21 -22.06
N GLN A 524 19.09 9.48 -22.47
CA GLN A 524 18.48 8.43 -21.64
C GLN A 524 19.48 7.32 -21.32
N THR A 525 20.19 6.79 -22.32
CA THR A 525 21.25 5.80 -22.11
C THR A 525 22.35 6.30 -21.18
N ARG A 526 22.74 7.57 -21.27
CA ARG A 526 23.75 8.16 -20.37
C ARG A 526 23.22 8.28 -18.93
N LEU A 527 21.97 8.70 -18.75
CA LEU A 527 21.34 8.77 -17.42
C LEU A 527 21.25 7.40 -16.76
N GLU A 528 20.82 6.38 -17.51
CA GLU A 528 20.76 5.00 -17.03
C GLU A 528 22.15 4.46 -16.68
N ALA A 529 23.17 4.76 -17.49
CA ALA A 529 24.54 4.32 -17.21
C ALA A 529 25.17 5.00 -15.98
N LEU A 530 24.83 6.28 -15.72
CA LEU A 530 25.23 6.95 -14.48
C LEU A 530 24.58 6.28 -13.27
N HIS A 531 23.26 6.08 -13.31
CA HIS A 531 22.53 5.42 -12.23
C HIS A 531 23.02 3.97 -11.98
N ASP A 532 23.18 3.18 -13.03
CA ASP A 532 23.67 1.80 -12.92
C ASP A 532 25.14 1.75 -12.43
N GLY A 533 25.93 2.77 -12.78
CA GLY A 533 27.29 2.97 -12.26
C GLY A 533 27.33 3.19 -10.75
N GLU A 534 26.41 3.99 -10.21
CA GLU A 534 26.30 4.23 -8.77
C GLU A 534 25.98 2.94 -8.01
N ILE A 535 25.10 2.09 -8.55
CA ILE A 535 24.75 0.81 -7.93
C ILE A 535 25.97 -0.11 -7.84
N SER A 536 26.77 -0.20 -8.91
CA SER A 536 27.99 -1.01 -8.88
C SER A 536 29.09 -0.43 -8.00
N TYR A 537 29.19 0.90 -7.92
CA TYR A 537 30.08 1.58 -6.97
C TYR A 537 29.68 1.28 -5.53
N HIS A 538 28.39 1.37 -5.21
CA HIS A 538 27.85 0.99 -3.92
C HIS A 538 28.11 -0.49 -3.60
N ASP A 539 27.84 -1.43 -4.53
CA ASP A 539 28.09 -2.86 -4.34
C ASP A 539 29.57 -3.17 -4.07
N HIS A 540 30.49 -2.43 -4.69
CA HIS A 540 31.92 -2.56 -4.44
C HIS A 540 32.26 -2.28 -2.98
N HIS A 541 31.85 -1.12 -2.45
CA HIS A 541 32.12 -0.73 -1.06
C HIS A 541 31.30 -1.53 -0.05
N PHE A 542 30.11 -2.02 -0.42
CA PHE A 542 29.39 -3.00 0.38
C PHE A 542 30.20 -4.30 0.55
N GLY A 543 30.90 -4.75 -0.50
CA GLY A 543 31.82 -5.88 -0.42
C GLY A 543 33.00 -5.63 0.53
N GLU A 544 33.58 -4.44 0.51
CA GLU A 544 34.65 -4.05 1.43
C GLU A 544 34.15 -3.98 2.87
N PHE A 545 32.95 -3.45 3.09
CA PHE A 545 32.28 -3.43 4.38
C PHE A 545 32.05 -4.84 4.93
N LEU A 546 31.47 -5.75 4.13
CA LEU A 546 31.25 -7.14 4.52
C LEU A 546 32.55 -7.88 4.86
N ALA A 547 33.67 -7.52 4.23
CA ALA A 547 34.97 -8.14 4.52
C ALA A 547 35.56 -7.72 5.88
N ARG A 548 35.03 -6.66 6.50
CA ARG A 548 35.40 -6.20 7.85
C ARG A 548 34.58 -6.88 8.96
N LEU A 549 33.39 -7.38 8.63
CA LEU A 549 32.49 -8.10 9.56
C LEU A 549 32.96 -9.55 9.74
#